data_AF-A0A2W5NBP5-F1
#
_entry.id   AF-A0A2W5NBP5-F1
#
_cell.length_a   1.000
_cell.length_b   1.000
_cell.length_c   1.000
_cell.angle_alpha   90.00
_cell.angle_beta   90.00
_cell.angle_gamma   90.00
#
_symmetry.space_group_name_H-M   'P 1'
#
loop_
_entity.id
_entity.type
_entity.pdbx_description
1 polymer ?
#
loop_
_entity_poly.entity_id
_entity_poly.type
_entity_poly.pdbx_seq_one_letter_code
_entity_poly.pdbx_strand_id
1 'polypeptide(L)'
;MRRAHSLAAAVSLIAPPGSAYAAQTADLRQGYWWYQAPEAEAKDEPSELAKPSIPPMAELATWTPPKIRKLIEDQRDYAATVLTVEAVTDFWRLEDFARRKARAFAGITQIAMLQNPQLNSKSANPMVGDARAQLSAEKDTIRTRYLRAHANGFALVMFSRAACGYCRVQWPIVQRFQDETGWQVTRIDLDQRPDAGARFGVEVTPTTMLIRRGSAQRMIVATGVEAYPNLAQMTYQAVRLLRGDIRPEQFMTGPGEDAGFFDALANGPVAAGDPGTDSAPLAAAISVGDRP
;
A
#
# COMPACT_ATOMS: atom_id res chain seq x y z
N MET A 1 8.28 52.68 49.90
CA MET A 1 9.08 53.81 50.40
C MET A 1 10.44 53.32 50.84
N ARG A 2 11.49 53.96 50.33
CA ARG A 2 12.84 54.17 50.91
C ARG A 2 13.68 52.96 51.39
N ARG A 3 14.64 52.64 50.52
CA ARG A 3 16.07 52.27 50.73
C ARG A 3 16.54 52.08 52.17
N ALA A 4 17.22 50.96 52.41
CA ALA A 4 18.22 50.78 53.46
C ALA A 4 19.57 50.45 52.80
N HIS A 5 20.61 51.15 53.28
CA HIS A 5 22.00 51.08 52.83
C HIS A 5 22.78 49.95 53.52
N SER A 6 24.00 49.74 53.01
CA SER A 6 25.19 49.28 53.76
C SER A 6 25.38 47.75 53.77
N LEU A 7 26.58 47.16 53.72
CA LEU A 7 27.94 47.61 54.02
C LEU A 7 28.92 46.60 53.39
N ALA A 8 30.12 47.07 53.01
CA ALA A 8 31.21 46.26 52.52
C ALA A 8 31.96 45.51 53.65
N ALA A 9 32.46 44.31 53.36
CA ALA A 9 33.64 43.73 54.01
C ALA A 9 34.23 42.63 53.11
N ALA A 10 35.41 42.90 52.54
CA ALA A 10 36.23 41.94 51.83
C ALA A 10 37.17 41.23 52.81
N VAL A 11 37.20 39.90 52.78
CA VAL A 11 38.19 39.08 53.49
C VAL A 11 38.72 38.05 52.48
N SER A 12 39.98 38.24 52.08
CA SER A 12 40.78 37.26 51.34
C SER A 12 41.38 36.23 52.30
N LEU A 13 41.29 34.94 51.97
CA LEU A 13 42.11 33.87 52.55
C LEU A 13 42.33 32.77 51.49
N ILE A 14 43.52 32.76 50.88
CA ILE A 14 44.59 31.74 50.97
C ILE A 14 44.20 30.35 50.42
N ALA A 15 44.82 29.98 49.29
CA ALA A 15 44.77 28.66 48.68
C ALA A 15 45.93 27.75 49.17
N PRO A 16 45.73 26.43 49.33
CA PRO A 16 46.82 25.47 49.48
C PRO A 16 47.18 24.77 48.15
N PRO A 17 48.37 24.12 48.07
CA PRO A 17 49.02 23.76 46.81
C PRO A 17 48.76 22.30 46.38
N GLY A 18 48.76 22.09 45.06
CA GLY A 18 49.33 20.91 44.40
C GLY A 18 48.56 19.59 44.46
N SER A 19 47.97 19.20 43.32
CA SER A 19 48.08 17.85 42.77
C SER A 19 47.81 17.89 41.27
N ALA A 20 48.88 17.87 40.49
CA ALA A 20 48.84 17.67 39.06
C ALA A 20 48.42 16.22 38.79
N TYR A 21 47.18 16.01 38.37
CA TYR A 21 46.83 14.87 37.53
C TYR A 21 46.67 15.39 36.11
N ALA A 22 47.70 15.16 35.30
CA ALA A 22 47.59 15.15 33.86
C ALA A 22 46.69 13.97 33.47
N ALA A 23 45.37 14.18 33.50
CA ALA A 23 44.44 13.30 32.84
C ALA A 23 44.50 13.67 31.36
N GLN A 24 45.23 12.87 30.58
CA GLN A 24 45.01 12.77 29.14
C GLN A 24 43.54 12.45 28.95
N THR A 25 42.74 13.45 28.62
CA THR A 25 41.38 13.24 28.13
C THR A 25 41.55 12.63 26.75
N ALA A 26 41.51 11.31 26.69
CA ALA A 26 41.22 10.59 25.46
C ALA A 26 40.00 11.27 24.84
N ASP A 27 40.14 11.68 23.58
CA ASP A 27 39.12 12.37 22.79
C ASP A 27 37.89 11.45 22.67
N LEU A 28 37.00 11.54 23.67
CA LEU A 28 35.73 10.84 23.68
C LEU A 28 34.88 11.52 22.63
N ARG A 29 34.81 10.91 21.43
CA ARG A 29 33.94 11.33 20.32
C ARG A 29 32.48 11.31 20.77
N GLN A 30 32.06 12.39 21.39
CA GLN A 30 30.67 12.67 21.74
C GLN A 30 30.03 13.43 20.59
N GLY A 31 28.77 13.13 20.30
CA GLY A 31 28.02 13.73 19.20
C GLY A 31 26.54 13.83 19.54
N TYR A 32 25.66 13.85 18.54
CA TYR A 32 24.21 14.07 18.68
C TYR A 32 23.52 13.26 19.81
N TRP A 33 23.95 12.02 20.04
CA TRP A 33 23.40 11.13 21.07
C TRP A 33 23.82 11.46 22.51
N TRP A 34 24.74 12.41 22.70
CA TRP A 34 25.20 12.92 24.00
C TRP A 34 24.62 14.30 24.33
N TYR A 35 23.45 14.64 23.76
CA TYR A 35 22.76 15.93 23.96
C TYR A 35 23.61 17.15 23.55
N GLN A 36 24.67 16.93 22.78
CA GLN A 36 25.29 18.00 22.01
C GLN A 36 24.41 18.22 20.79
N ALA A 37 23.71 19.36 20.79
CA ALA A 37 23.00 19.81 19.61
C ALA A 37 24.01 19.80 18.45
N PRO A 38 23.70 19.15 17.32
CA PRO A 38 24.57 19.21 16.17
C PRO A 38 24.69 20.69 15.82
N GLU A 39 25.89 21.17 15.49
CA GLU A 39 26.06 22.53 14.99
C GLU A 39 25.01 22.74 13.91
N ALA A 40 24.15 23.73 14.12
CA ALA A 40 23.14 24.07 13.14
C ALA A 40 23.91 24.39 11.86
N GLU A 41 23.82 23.51 10.87
CA GLU A 41 24.20 23.87 9.51
C GLU A 41 23.41 25.13 9.23
N ALA A 42 24.12 26.25 9.11
CA ALA A 42 23.55 27.50 8.68
C ALA A 42 22.93 27.20 7.32
N LYS A 43 21.61 27.00 7.31
CA LYS A 43 20.86 27.01 6.08
C LYS A 43 21.05 28.42 5.56
N ASP A 44 21.87 28.55 4.52
CA ASP A 44 21.98 29.76 3.73
C ASP A 44 20.55 30.25 3.48
N GLU A 45 20.19 31.38 4.11
CA GLU A 45 18.98 32.08 3.74
C GLU A 45 19.10 32.37 2.24
N PRO A 46 18.09 32.05 1.42
CA PRO A 46 18.22 32.19 -0.01
C PRO A 46 18.60 33.63 -0.35
N SER A 47 19.81 33.76 -0.88
CA SER A 47 20.26 34.79 -1.80
C SER A 47 19.08 35.38 -2.55
N GLU A 48 18.95 36.71 -2.52
CA GLU A 48 17.99 37.56 -3.23
C GLU A 48 17.20 36.81 -4.32
N LEU A 49 15.88 36.70 -4.16
CA LEU A 49 14.98 35.96 -5.06
C LEU A 49 15.21 36.34 -6.52
N ALA A 50 16.04 35.56 -7.20
CA ALA A 50 16.36 35.78 -8.59
C ALA A 50 15.11 35.49 -9.42
N LYS A 51 14.63 36.51 -10.16
CA LYS A 51 13.54 36.32 -11.11
C LYS A 51 13.96 35.23 -12.12
N PRO A 52 13.21 34.11 -12.23
CA PRO A 52 13.53 33.10 -13.21
C PRO A 52 13.41 33.67 -14.61
N SER A 53 14.44 33.47 -15.43
CA SER A 53 14.38 33.83 -16.85
C SER A 53 13.53 32.80 -17.57
N ILE A 54 12.38 33.23 -18.09
CA ILE A 54 11.51 32.39 -18.91
C ILE A 54 11.94 32.52 -20.36
N PRO A 55 12.54 31.47 -20.96
CA PRO A 55 12.88 31.49 -22.37
C PRO A 55 11.61 31.43 -23.24
N PRO A 56 11.71 31.78 -24.53
CA PRO A 56 10.59 31.67 -25.45
C PRO A 56 10.08 30.22 -25.51
N MET A 57 8.77 30.07 -25.72
CA MET A 57 8.08 28.77 -25.65
C MET A 57 8.64 27.72 -26.63
N ALA A 58 9.21 28.15 -27.76
CA ALA A 58 9.86 27.26 -28.72
C ALA A 58 11.12 26.57 -28.15
N GLU A 59 11.88 27.26 -27.32
CA GLU A 59 13.05 26.69 -26.65
C GLU A 59 12.63 25.72 -25.54
N LEU A 60 11.57 26.05 -24.78
CA LEU A 60 11.00 25.15 -23.78
C LEU A 60 10.52 23.82 -24.37
N ALA A 61 10.09 23.81 -25.63
CA ALA A 61 9.70 22.59 -26.34
C ALA A 61 10.84 21.57 -26.46
N THR A 62 12.09 22.05 -26.61
CA THR A 62 13.28 21.21 -26.74
C THR A 62 13.75 20.60 -25.42
N TRP A 63 13.29 21.13 -24.29
CA TRP A 63 13.77 20.70 -22.98
C TRP A 63 13.15 19.39 -22.51
N THR A 64 13.89 18.68 -21.66
CA THR A 64 13.42 17.46 -21.01
C THR A 64 12.37 17.79 -19.94
N PRO A 65 11.40 16.88 -19.68
CA PRO A 65 10.35 17.11 -18.68
C PRO A 65 10.85 17.47 -17.26
N PRO A 66 11.92 16.85 -16.73
CA PRO A 66 12.43 17.21 -15.40
C PRO A 66 12.94 18.65 -15.32
N LYS A 67 13.56 19.16 -16.39
CA LYS A 67 14.08 20.52 -16.45
C LYS A 67 12.94 21.55 -16.47
N ILE A 68 11.88 21.27 -17.23
CA ILE A 68 10.68 22.12 -17.28
C ILE A 68 9.97 22.13 -15.92
N ARG A 69 9.86 20.97 -15.25
CA ARG A 69 9.29 20.88 -13.90
C ARG A 69 10.01 21.78 -12.90
N LYS A 70 11.35 21.73 -12.89
CA LYS A 70 12.15 22.59 -12.01
C LYS A 70 11.91 24.09 -12.27
N LEU A 71 11.86 24.49 -13.55
CA LEU A 71 11.57 25.89 -13.90
C LEU A 71 10.17 26.34 -13.42
N ILE A 72 9.15 25.47 -13.54
CA ILE A 72 7.80 25.75 -13.05
C ILE A 72 7.81 25.91 -11.52
N GLU A 73 8.53 25.06 -10.80
CA GLU A 73 8.70 25.14 -9.34
C GLU A 73 9.38 26.46 -8.94
N ASP A 74 10.52 26.78 -9.56
CA ASP A 74 11.26 28.02 -9.29
C ASP A 74 10.38 29.27 -9.56
N GLN A 75 9.61 29.28 -10.66
CA GLN A 75 8.70 30.38 -10.99
C GLN A 75 7.49 30.47 -10.07
N ARG A 76 6.95 29.32 -9.62
CA ARG A 76 5.88 29.28 -8.63
C ARG A 76 6.34 29.91 -7.32
N ASP A 77 7.52 29.52 -6.85
CA ASP A 77 8.06 29.95 -5.56
C ASP A 77 8.41 31.45 -5.60
N TYR A 78 8.94 31.94 -6.74
CA TYR A 78 9.10 33.37 -6.99
C TYR A 78 7.77 34.12 -7.00
N ALA A 79 6.77 33.65 -7.76
CA ALA A 79 5.47 34.30 -7.87
C ALA A 79 4.71 34.33 -6.54
N ALA A 80 4.82 33.26 -5.74
CA ALA A 80 4.23 33.17 -4.41
C ALA A 80 4.88 34.13 -3.40
N THR A 81 6.15 34.49 -3.62
CA THR A 81 6.87 35.42 -2.74
C THR A 81 6.65 36.88 -3.14
N VAL A 82 6.64 37.18 -4.44
CA VAL A 82 6.52 38.56 -4.95
C VAL A 82 5.06 39.02 -5.06
N LEU A 83 4.11 38.09 -5.28
CA LEU A 83 2.66 38.35 -5.34
C LEU A 83 2.25 39.47 -6.32
N THR A 84 2.96 39.62 -7.44
CA THR A 84 2.60 40.56 -8.52
C THR A 84 1.85 39.86 -9.65
N VAL A 85 1.02 40.64 -10.37
CA VAL A 85 0.26 40.14 -11.52
C VAL A 85 1.19 39.62 -12.61
N GLU A 86 2.33 40.28 -12.83
CA GLU A 86 3.33 39.88 -13.83
C GLU A 86 3.96 38.53 -13.48
N ALA A 87 4.40 38.34 -12.23
CA ALA A 87 5.04 37.09 -11.80
C ALA A 87 4.08 35.90 -11.85
N VAL A 88 2.82 36.12 -11.47
CA VAL A 88 1.74 35.12 -11.57
C VAL A 88 1.39 34.83 -13.03
N THR A 89 1.35 35.85 -13.90
CA THR A 89 1.12 35.67 -15.34
C THR A 89 2.22 34.82 -15.99
N ASP A 90 3.47 35.11 -15.63
CA ASP A 90 4.65 34.38 -16.09
C ASP A 90 4.61 32.90 -15.65
N PHE A 91 4.19 32.62 -14.40
CA PHE A 91 3.91 31.26 -13.94
C PHE A 91 2.81 30.58 -14.79
N TRP A 92 1.67 31.24 -14.99
CA TRP A 92 0.56 30.65 -15.76
C TRP A 92 0.89 30.41 -17.23
N ARG A 93 1.83 31.16 -17.83
CA ARG A 93 2.34 30.88 -19.17
C ARG A 93 3.09 29.55 -19.22
N LEU A 94 3.91 29.26 -18.21
CA LEU A 94 4.61 27.98 -18.11
C LEU A 94 3.64 26.82 -17.87
N GLU A 95 2.63 27.03 -17.02
CA GLU A 95 1.56 26.05 -16.80
C GLU A 95 0.72 25.80 -18.06
N ASP A 96 0.39 26.82 -18.84
CA ASP A 96 -0.32 26.65 -20.12
C ASP A 96 0.52 25.83 -21.11
N PHE A 97 1.83 26.09 -21.17
CA PHE A 97 2.75 25.27 -21.97
C PHE A 97 2.75 23.80 -21.52
N ALA A 98 2.87 23.54 -20.21
CA ALA A 98 2.81 22.18 -19.66
C ALA A 98 1.46 21.50 -19.95
N ARG A 99 0.36 22.23 -19.79
CA ARG A 99 -1.01 21.78 -20.11
C ARG A 99 -1.14 21.38 -21.59
N ARG A 100 -0.64 22.20 -22.52
CA ARG A 100 -0.68 21.91 -23.96
C ARG A 100 0.17 20.69 -24.31
N LYS A 101 1.38 20.57 -23.73
CA LYS A 101 2.24 19.39 -23.91
C LYS A 101 1.58 18.12 -23.38
N ALA A 102 0.95 18.18 -22.21
CA ALA A 102 0.17 17.08 -21.65
C ALA A 102 -1.02 16.70 -22.56
N ARG A 103 -1.71 17.69 -23.15
CA ARG A 103 -2.82 17.43 -24.09
C ARG A 103 -2.34 16.73 -25.37
N ALA A 104 -1.20 17.15 -25.91
CA ALA A 104 -0.58 16.51 -27.07
C ALA A 104 -0.14 15.07 -26.75
N PHE A 105 0.51 14.87 -25.59
CA PHE A 105 0.88 13.54 -25.11
C PHE A 105 -0.35 12.63 -24.98
N ALA A 106 -1.42 13.10 -24.34
CA ALA A 106 -2.68 12.34 -24.22
C ALA A 106 -3.28 11.95 -25.59
N GLY A 107 -3.16 12.83 -26.59
CA GLY A 107 -3.59 12.53 -27.96
C GLY A 107 -2.79 11.39 -28.60
N ILE A 108 -1.46 11.43 -28.48
CA ILE A 108 -0.58 10.36 -28.98
C ILE A 108 -0.78 9.06 -28.20
N THR A 109 -0.93 9.13 -26.87
CA THR A 109 -1.26 7.97 -26.04
C THR A 109 -2.54 7.30 -26.53
N GLN A 110 -3.58 8.06 -26.85
CA GLN A 110 -4.82 7.51 -27.38
C GLN A 110 -4.60 6.75 -28.69
N ILE A 111 -3.78 7.29 -29.60
CA ILE A 111 -3.42 6.61 -30.86
C ILE A 111 -2.61 5.34 -30.58
N ALA A 112 -1.59 5.44 -29.71
CA ALA A 112 -0.74 4.32 -29.34
C ALA A 112 -1.54 3.16 -28.71
N MET A 113 -2.51 3.46 -27.84
CA MET A 113 -3.40 2.46 -27.23
C MET A 113 -4.38 1.83 -28.23
N LEU A 114 -4.75 2.53 -29.30
CA LEU A 114 -5.58 1.98 -30.38
C LEU A 114 -4.78 1.07 -31.31
N GLN A 115 -3.53 1.41 -31.58
CA GLN A 115 -2.61 0.61 -32.40
C GLN A 115 -2.06 -0.62 -31.66
N ASN A 116 -2.06 -0.59 -30.33
CA ASN A 116 -1.54 -1.66 -29.47
C ASN A 116 -2.63 -2.13 -28.48
N PRO A 117 -3.60 -2.96 -28.92
CA PRO A 117 -4.70 -3.43 -28.07
C PRO A 117 -4.25 -4.10 -26.78
N GLN A 118 -3.09 -4.76 -26.78
CA GLN A 118 -2.49 -5.43 -25.62
C GLN A 118 -2.09 -4.47 -24.49
N LEU A 119 -1.95 -3.17 -24.77
CA LEU A 119 -1.68 -2.14 -23.75
C LEU A 119 -2.96 -1.50 -23.21
N ASN A 120 -4.12 -1.87 -23.76
CA ASN A 120 -5.37 -1.19 -23.53
C ASN A 120 -6.28 -1.99 -22.60
N SER A 121 -6.38 -1.55 -21.35
CA SER A 121 -7.24 -2.15 -20.33
C SER A 121 -8.73 -2.20 -20.70
N LYS A 122 -9.18 -1.33 -21.61
CA LYS A 122 -10.58 -1.32 -22.10
C LYS A 122 -10.95 -2.56 -22.90
N SER A 123 -9.96 -3.29 -23.44
CA SER A 123 -10.18 -4.56 -24.13
C SER A 123 -10.60 -5.67 -23.17
N ALA A 124 -10.03 -5.69 -21.96
CA ALA A 124 -10.32 -6.69 -20.93
C ALA A 124 -11.48 -6.26 -20.01
N ASN A 125 -11.63 -4.96 -19.73
CA ASN A 125 -12.71 -4.42 -18.92
C ASN A 125 -13.52 -3.36 -19.69
N PRO A 126 -14.72 -3.69 -20.18
CA PRO A 126 -15.53 -2.75 -20.96
C PRO A 126 -15.93 -1.53 -20.12
N MET A 127 -16.17 -0.39 -20.77
CA MET A 127 -16.59 0.86 -20.09
C MET A 127 -18.11 1.07 -20.08
N VAL A 128 -18.84 0.35 -20.94
CA VAL A 128 -20.31 0.45 -21.09
C VAL A 128 -21.00 -0.35 -20.00
N GLY A 129 -22.06 0.21 -19.40
CA GLY A 129 -22.78 -0.41 -18.27
C GLY A 129 -23.28 -1.81 -18.57
N ASP A 130 -23.99 -2.00 -19.69
CA ASP A 130 -24.56 -3.30 -20.07
C ASP A 130 -23.47 -4.35 -20.31
N ALA A 131 -22.40 -3.98 -21.01
CA ALA A 131 -21.26 -4.86 -21.25
C ALA A 131 -20.55 -5.25 -19.94
N ARG A 132 -20.41 -4.31 -19.00
CA ARG A 132 -19.87 -4.60 -17.65
C ARG A 132 -20.77 -5.55 -16.87
N ALA A 133 -22.08 -5.36 -16.93
CA ALA A 133 -23.04 -6.23 -16.25
C ALA A 133 -22.97 -7.65 -16.81
N GLN A 134 -22.91 -7.80 -18.13
CA GLN A 134 -22.76 -9.09 -18.80
C GLN A 134 -21.45 -9.79 -18.41
N LEU A 135 -20.33 -9.06 -18.44
CA LEU A 135 -19.02 -9.60 -18.02
C LEU A 135 -19.03 -10.02 -16.54
N SER A 136 -19.64 -9.23 -15.66
CA SER A 136 -19.77 -9.58 -14.24
C SER A 136 -20.58 -10.86 -14.06
N ALA A 137 -21.69 -11.02 -14.78
CA ALA A 137 -22.52 -12.23 -14.72
C ALA A 137 -21.80 -13.47 -15.25
N GLU A 138 -20.98 -13.31 -16.30
CA GLU A 138 -20.12 -14.37 -16.81
C GLU A 138 -19.07 -14.79 -15.77
N LYS A 139 -18.35 -13.82 -15.19
CA LYS A 139 -17.37 -14.05 -14.12
C LYS A 139 -18.01 -14.76 -12.91
N ASP A 140 -19.21 -14.34 -12.51
CA ASP A 140 -19.96 -14.96 -11.42
C ASP A 140 -20.36 -16.40 -11.76
N THR A 141 -20.72 -16.68 -13.02
CA THR A 141 -21.04 -18.02 -13.50
C THR A 141 -19.80 -18.93 -13.49
N ILE A 142 -18.65 -18.45 -13.98
CA ILE A 142 -17.38 -19.17 -13.96
C ILE A 142 -16.98 -19.48 -12.52
N ARG A 143 -17.03 -18.47 -11.65
CA ARG A 143 -16.70 -18.59 -10.23
C ARG A 143 -17.58 -19.64 -9.54
N THR A 144 -18.90 -19.52 -9.68
CA THR A 144 -19.85 -20.41 -9.02
C THR A 144 -19.71 -21.84 -9.52
N ARG A 145 -19.52 -22.05 -10.84
CA ARG A 145 -19.25 -23.36 -11.42
C ARG A 145 -17.98 -23.99 -10.84
N TYR A 146 -16.89 -23.22 -10.79
CA TYR A 146 -15.62 -23.68 -10.24
C TYR A 146 -15.74 -24.03 -8.76
N LEU A 147 -16.42 -23.21 -7.95
CA LEU A 147 -16.66 -23.50 -6.54
C LEU A 147 -17.47 -24.78 -6.39
N ARG A 148 -18.59 -24.95 -7.10
CA ARG A 148 -19.42 -26.17 -7.05
C ARG A 148 -18.62 -27.43 -7.39
N ALA A 149 -17.76 -27.37 -8.41
CA ALA A 149 -16.91 -28.49 -8.81
C ALA A 149 -15.93 -28.94 -7.70
N HIS A 150 -15.63 -28.06 -6.74
CA HIS A 150 -14.67 -28.30 -5.67
C HIS A 150 -15.29 -28.37 -4.27
N ALA A 151 -16.62 -28.44 -4.15
CA ALA A 151 -17.34 -28.49 -2.88
C ALA A 151 -16.93 -29.66 -1.97
N ASN A 152 -16.51 -30.79 -2.55
CA ASN A 152 -16.08 -31.96 -1.79
C ASN A 152 -14.61 -31.89 -1.32
N GLY A 153 -13.82 -30.95 -1.83
CA GLY A 153 -12.40 -30.81 -1.48
C GLY A 153 -12.15 -29.83 -0.35
N PHE A 154 -13.15 -29.03 0.02
CA PHE A 154 -12.99 -27.87 0.91
C PHE A 154 -14.24 -27.64 1.76
N ALA A 155 -14.11 -26.84 2.81
CA ALA A 155 -15.22 -26.35 3.61
C ALA A 155 -14.93 -24.94 4.12
N LEU A 156 -15.99 -24.20 4.47
CA LEU A 156 -15.86 -22.93 5.18
C LEU A 156 -16.18 -23.12 6.66
N VAL A 157 -15.41 -22.45 7.52
CA VAL A 157 -15.65 -22.38 8.95
C VAL A 157 -15.76 -20.92 9.34
N MET A 158 -16.89 -20.52 9.92
CA MET A 158 -17.06 -19.19 10.51
C MET A 158 -16.89 -19.27 12.03
N PHE A 159 -15.89 -18.59 12.55
CA PHE A 159 -15.65 -18.44 13.98
C PHE A 159 -16.45 -17.25 14.53
N SER A 160 -17.14 -17.47 15.64
CA SER A 160 -18.04 -16.51 16.28
C SER A 160 -17.89 -16.52 17.79
N ARG A 161 -18.44 -15.50 18.46
CA ARG A 161 -18.60 -15.40 19.92
C ARG A 161 -20.03 -14.95 20.22
N ALA A 162 -20.57 -15.28 21.39
CA ALA A 162 -21.92 -14.91 21.78
C ALA A 162 -22.12 -13.38 21.86
N ALA A 163 -21.12 -12.65 22.35
CA ALA A 163 -21.15 -11.18 22.46
C ALA A 163 -20.99 -10.44 21.11
N CYS A 164 -20.73 -11.16 20.01
CA CYS A 164 -20.42 -10.56 18.71
C CYS A 164 -21.69 -10.23 17.91
N GLY A 165 -22.11 -8.97 17.93
CA GLY A 165 -23.26 -8.50 17.14
C GLY A 165 -23.09 -8.72 15.62
N TYR A 166 -21.89 -8.48 15.09
CA TYR A 166 -21.54 -8.66 13.68
C TYR A 166 -21.59 -10.12 13.21
N CYS A 167 -21.40 -11.08 14.10
CA CYS A 167 -21.46 -12.50 13.77
C CYS A 167 -22.88 -12.93 13.34
N ARG A 168 -23.92 -12.27 13.89
CA ARG A 168 -25.31 -12.48 13.48
C ARG A 168 -25.58 -11.94 12.07
N VAL A 169 -24.90 -10.87 11.68
CA VAL A 169 -25.00 -10.26 10.34
C VAL A 169 -24.28 -11.12 9.31
N GLN A 170 -23.08 -11.62 9.65
CA GLN A 170 -22.26 -12.40 8.72
C GLN A 170 -22.82 -13.81 8.46
N TRP A 171 -23.41 -14.45 9.47
CA TRP A 171 -23.89 -15.83 9.35
C TRP A 171 -24.81 -16.09 8.14
N PRO A 172 -25.89 -15.32 7.90
CA PRO A 172 -26.75 -15.55 6.73
C PRO A 172 -26.03 -15.37 5.39
N ILE A 173 -24.99 -14.52 5.32
CA ILE A 173 -24.18 -14.35 4.10
C ILE A 173 -23.35 -15.61 3.83
N VAL A 174 -22.78 -16.20 4.88
CA VAL A 174 -22.01 -17.44 4.81
C VAL A 174 -22.92 -18.65 4.55
N GLN A 175 -24.17 -18.65 5.06
CA GLN A 175 -25.17 -19.66 4.72
C GLN A 175 -25.61 -19.58 3.26
N ARG A 176 -25.80 -18.37 2.72
CA ARG A 176 -26.09 -18.19 1.29
C ARG A 176 -25.03 -18.85 0.41
N PHE A 177 -23.76 -18.79 0.81
CA PHE A 177 -22.68 -19.48 0.11
C PHE A 177 -22.88 -21.00 0.10
N GLN A 178 -23.26 -21.60 1.22
CA GLN A 178 -23.64 -23.02 1.28
C GLN A 178 -24.77 -23.34 0.30
N ASP A 179 -25.84 -22.54 0.31
CA ASP A 179 -27.03 -22.77 -0.52
C ASP A 179 -26.72 -22.66 -2.02
N GLU A 180 -25.92 -21.67 -2.43
CA GLU A 180 -25.60 -21.46 -3.84
C GLU A 180 -24.54 -22.42 -4.40
N THR A 181 -23.65 -22.94 -3.55
CA THR A 181 -22.49 -23.74 -4.00
C THR A 181 -22.55 -25.21 -3.58
N GLY A 182 -23.40 -25.60 -2.64
CA GLY A 182 -23.46 -26.95 -2.06
C GLY A 182 -22.31 -27.27 -1.11
N TRP A 183 -21.56 -26.26 -0.66
CA TRP A 183 -20.40 -26.44 0.20
C TRP A 183 -20.77 -26.77 1.65
N GLN A 184 -19.89 -27.51 2.33
CA GLN A 184 -19.99 -27.64 3.79
C GLN A 184 -19.57 -26.34 4.45
N VAL A 185 -20.45 -25.80 5.28
CA VAL A 185 -20.24 -24.57 6.05
C VAL A 185 -20.57 -24.83 7.51
N THR A 186 -19.64 -24.52 8.40
CA THR A 186 -19.80 -24.76 9.85
C THR A 186 -19.56 -23.48 10.63
N ARG A 187 -20.37 -23.23 11.66
CA ARG A 187 -20.12 -22.17 12.65
C ARG A 187 -19.49 -22.75 13.89
N ILE A 188 -18.39 -22.16 14.36
CA ILE A 188 -17.76 -22.50 15.65
C ILE A 188 -17.94 -21.32 16.59
N ASP A 189 -18.43 -21.60 17.79
CA ASP A 189 -18.51 -20.64 18.88
C ASP A 189 -17.26 -20.77 19.75
N LEU A 190 -16.43 -19.72 19.76
CA LEU A 190 -15.17 -19.68 20.51
C LEU A 190 -15.39 -19.59 22.02
N ASP A 191 -16.56 -19.15 22.48
CA ASP A 191 -16.88 -19.12 23.92
C ASP A 191 -17.15 -20.55 24.43
N GLN A 192 -17.67 -21.43 23.56
CA GLN A 192 -17.89 -22.84 23.87
C GLN A 192 -16.66 -23.72 23.55
N ARG A 193 -15.83 -23.28 22.61
CA ARG A 193 -14.64 -24.00 22.11
C ARG A 193 -13.43 -23.08 22.07
N PRO A 194 -12.89 -22.66 23.23
CA PRO A 194 -11.74 -21.75 23.29
C PRO A 194 -10.47 -22.39 22.70
N ASP A 195 -10.37 -23.73 22.74
CA ASP A 195 -9.31 -24.51 22.09
C ASP A 195 -9.21 -24.25 20.58
N ALA A 196 -10.36 -24.01 19.93
CA ALA A 196 -10.40 -23.75 18.50
C ALA A 196 -9.79 -22.39 18.15
N GLY A 197 -9.97 -21.36 18.99
CA GLY A 197 -9.42 -20.02 18.76
C GLY A 197 -7.89 -20.06 18.69
N ALA A 198 -7.25 -20.67 19.69
CA ALA A 198 -5.80 -20.84 19.73
C ALA A 198 -5.29 -21.71 18.57
N ARG A 199 -5.91 -22.87 18.32
CA ARG A 199 -5.49 -23.80 17.27
C ARG A 199 -5.58 -23.20 15.86
N PHE A 200 -6.56 -22.35 15.61
CA PHE A 200 -6.78 -21.72 14.30
C PHE A 200 -6.22 -20.31 14.19
N GLY A 201 -5.58 -19.78 15.24
CA GLY A 201 -5.03 -18.42 15.24
C GLY A 201 -6.09 -17.35 15.05
N VAL A 202 -7.29 -17.56 15.61
CA VAL A 202 -8.43 -16.66 15.43
C VAL A 202 -8.58 -15.74 16.63
N GLU A 203 -8.16 -14.49 16.47
CA GLU A 203 -8.26 -13.46 17.51
C GLU A 203 -9.56 -12.66 17.42
N VAL A 204 -10.00 -12.36 16.19
CA VAL A 204 -11.13 -11.48 15.88
C VAL A 204 -12.33 -12.29 15.39
N THR A 205 -13.55 -11.86 15.74
CA THR A 205 -14.80 -12.46 15.27
C THR A 205 -15.74 -11.42 14.65
N PRO A 206 -16.47 -11.74 13.56
CA PRO A 206 -16.46 -13.01 12.85
C PRO A 206 -15.19 -13.17 11.99
N THR A 207 -14.66 -14.39 11.92
CA THR A 207 -13.60 -14.76 10.97
C THR A 207 -14.07 -15.96 10.17
N THR A 208 -14.04 -15.86 8.83
CA THR A 208 -14.40 -16.98 7.94
C THR A 208 -13.13 -17.54 7.33
N MET A 209 -12.94 -18.85 7.49
CA MET A 209 -11.76 -19.56 7.07
C MET A 209 -12.12 -20.68 6.10
N LEU A 210 -11.37 -20.79 5.01
CA LEU A 210 -11.35 -21.93 4.12
C LEU A 210 -10.43 -23.02 4.70
N ILE A 211 -10.91 -24.25 4.71
CA ILE A 211 -10.12 -25.44 5.09
C ILE A 211 -10.12 -26.46 3.96
N ARG A 212 -8.98 -27.09 3.70
CA ARG A 212 -8.84 -28.15 2.69
C ARG A 212 -9.02 -29.54 3.32
N ARG A 213 -9.86 -30.39 2.71
CA ARG A 213 -10.09 -31.75 3.18
C ARG A 213 -8.81 -32.57 3.10
N GLY A 214 -8.49 -33.31 4.18
CA GLY A 214 -7.33 -34.21 4.23
C GLY A 214 -5.97 -33.49 4.28
N SER A 215 -5.94 -32.19 4.56
CA SER A 215 -4.73 -31.37 4.65
C SER A 215 -4.82 -30.41 5.83
N ALA A 216 -3.66 -29.98 6.34
CA ALA A 216 -3.57 -28.89 7.33
C ALA A 216 -3.71 -27.50 6.69
N GLN A 217 -3.71 -27.44 5.35
CA GLN A 217 -3.83 -26.18 4.60
C GLN A 217 -5.16 -25.49 4.87
N ARG A 218 -5.07 -24.22 5.24
CA ARG A 218 -6.19 -23.34 5.57
C ARG A 218 -5.85 -21.89 5.21
N MET A 219 -6.88 -21.09 4.95
CA MET A 219 -6.71 -19.68 4.61
C MET A 219 -7.90 -18.87 5.12
N ILE A 220 -7.66 -17.70 5.70
CA ILE A 220 -8.73 -16.76 6.05
C ILE A 220 -9.24 -16.12 4.76
N VAL A 221 -10.55 -16.19 4.53
CA VAL A 221 -11.21 -15.61 3.34
C VAL A 221 -12.03 -14.36 3.68
N ALA A 222 -12.36 -14.14 4.96
CA ALA A 222 -12.96 -12.91 5.44
C ALA A 222 -12.62 -12.67 6.92
N THR A 223 -12.28 -11.43 7.26
CA THR A 223 -12.11 -10.95 8.65
C THR A 223 -13.12 -9.84 8.88
N GLY A 224 -14.07 -10.04 9.78
CA GLY A 224 -15.21 -9.15 9.97
C GLY A 224 -16.40 -9.48 9.06
N VAL A 225 -17.31 -8.52 8.92
CA VAL A 225 -18.48 -8.66 8.04
C VAL A 225 -18.05 -8.42 6.61
N GLU A 226 -18.45 -9.31 5.72
CA GLU A 226 -18.09 -9.28 4.31
C GLU A 226 -19.30 -9.55 3.43
N ALA A 227 -19.43 -8.82 2.33
CA ALA A 227 -20.49 -9.01 1.37
C ALA A 227 -20.33 -10.32 0.59
N TYR A 228 -21.46 -10.91 0.19
CA TYR A 228 -21.48 -12.18 -0.53
C TYR A 228 -20.55 -12.23 -1.76
N PRO A 229 -20.51 -11.22 -2.66
CA PRO A 229 -19.64 -11.28 -3.83
C PRO A 229 -18.15 -11.36 -3.47
N ASN A 230 -17.72 -10.64 -2.43
CA ASN A 230 -16.33 -10.68 -2.02
C ASN A 230 -15.99 -11.98 -1.30
N LEU A 231 -16.88 -12.49 -0.42
CA LEU A 231 -16.71 -13.81 0.21
C LEU A 231 -16.54 -14.92 -0.85
N ALA A 232 -17.38 -14.90 -1.88
CA ALA A 232 -17.30 -15.86 -2.98
C ALA A 232 -16.00 -15.69 -3.79
N GLN A 233 -15.60 -14.45 -4.09
CA GLN A 233 -14.35 -14.15 -4.79
C GLN A 233 -13.13 -14.63 -4.02
N MET A 234 -13.02 -14.27 -2.74
CA MET A 234 -11.90 -14.65 -1.88
C MET A 234 -11.81 -16.16 -1.70
N THR A 235 -12.96 -16.83 -1.56
CA THR A 235 -13.00 -18.30 -1.49
C THR A 235 -12.54 -18.92 -2.81
N TYR A 236 -12.97 -18.40 -3.96
CA TYR A 236 -12.50 -18.85 -5.27
C TYR A 236 -10.98 -18.73 -5.41
N GLN A 237 -10.40 -17.59 -5.07
CA GLN A 237 -8.95 -17.38 -5.14
C GLN A 237 -8.19 -18.27 -4.17
N ALA A 238 -8.67 -18.39 -2.93
CA ALA A 238 -8.05 -19.25 -1.94
C ALA A 238 -8.06 -20.73 -2.35
N VAL A 239 -9.12 -21.22 -2.99
CA VAL A 239 -9.16 -22.59 -3.55
C VAL A 239 -8.11 -22.77 -4.65
N ARG A 240 -8.06 -21.83 -5.60
CA ARG A 240 -7.08 -21.87 -6.69
C ARG A 240 -5.66 -21.87 -6.15
N LEU A 241 -5.38 -21.01 -5.17
CA LEU A 241 -4.06 -20.90 -4.55
C LEU A 241 -3.67 -22.18 -3.79
N LEU A 242 -4.56 -22.71 -2.94
CA LEU A 242 -4.28 -23.92 -2.16
C LEU A 242 -4.15 -25.18 -3.01
N ARG A 243 -4.73 -25.18 -4.21
CA ARG A 243 -4.54 -26.24 -5.22
C ARG A 243 -3.26 -26.09 -6.03
N GLY A 244 -2.65 -24.90 -6.05
CA GLY A 244 -1.55 -24.56 -6.94
C GLY A 244 -1.98 -24.22 -8.37
N ASP A 245 -3.27 -23.93 -8.60
CA ASP A 245 -3.77 -23.48 -9.90
C ASP A 245 -3.29 -22.05 -10.22
N ILE A 246 -2.99 -21.26 -9.19
CA ILE A 246 -2.42 -19.91 -9.29
C ILE A 246 -1.27 -19.74 -8.32
N ARG A 247 -0.43 -18.76 -8.61
CA ARG A 247 0.57 -18.26 -7.68
C ARG A 247 0.05 -17.09 -6.82
N PRO A 248 0.71 -16.75 -5.70
CA PRO A 248 0.31 -15.62 -4.85
C PRO A 248 0.24 -14.29 -5.61
N GLU A 249 1.09 -14.07 -6.60
CA GLU A 249 1.10 -12.85 -7.42
C GLU A 249 -0.17 -12.74 -8.30
N GLN A 250 -0.79 -13.88 -8.61
CA GLN A 250 -2.03 -13.98 -9.40
C GLN A 250 -3.28 -14.02 -8.51
N PHE A 251 -3.17 -13.77 -7.21
CA PHE A 251 -4.31 -13.86 -6.28
C PHE A 251 -5.47 -12.93 -6.65
N MET A 252 -5.19 -11.84 -7.38
CA MET A 252 -6.19 -10.88 -7.86
C MET A 252 -6.68 -11.18 -9.29
N THR A 253 -6.16 -12.20 -9.98
CA THR A 253 -6.57 -12.58 -11.34
C THR A 253 -7.98 -13.13 -11.32
N GLY A 254 -8.93 -12.43 -11.94
CA GLY A 254 -10.35 -12.77 -11.87
C GLY A 254 -10.72 -14.07 -12.59
N PRO A 255 -11.96 -14.56 -12.40
CA PRO A 255 -12.44 -15.75 -13.09
C PRO A 255 -12.40 -15.55 -14.61
N GLY A 256 -11.71 -16.46 -15.33
CA GLY A 256 -11.58 -16.40 -16.78
C GLY A 256 -10.57 -15.36 -17.29
N GLU A 257 -9.76 -14.75 -16.42
CA GLU A 257 -8.73 -13.77 -16.79
C GLU A 257 -7.31 -14.37 -16.83
N ASP A 258 -7.20 -15.69 -16.75
CA ASP A 258 -5.91 -16.39 -16.78
C ASP A 258 -5.19 -16.14 -18.11
N ALA A 259 -3.89 -15.82 -18.04
CA ALA A 259 -3.10 -15.35 -19.17
C ALA A 259 -3.67 -14.10 -19.90
N GLY A 260 -4.59 -13.38 -19.24
CA GLY A 260 -5.21 -12.17 -19.75
C GLY A 260 -4.43 -10.90 -19.41
N PHE A 261 -5.00 -9.74 -19.78
CA PHE A 261 -4.39 -8.41 -19.54
C PHE A 261 -4.11 -8.12 -18.05
N PHE A 262 -4.98 -8.58 -17.16
CA PHE A 262 -4.86 -8.34 -15.71
C PHE A 262 -4.15 -9.46 -14.96
N ASP A 263 -3.68 -10.51 -15.65
CA ASP A 263 -2.88 -11.55 -15.03
C ASP A 263 -1.44 -11.03 -14.87
N ALA A 264 -1.00 -10.97 -13.61
CA ALA A 264 0.31 -10.45 -13.23
C ALA A 264 1.46 -11.16 -13.97
N LEU A 265 1.30 -12.44 -14.31
CA LEU A 265 2.37 -13.26 -14.90
C LEU A 265 2.21 -13.48 -16.41
N ALA A 266 1.19 -12.90 -17.05
CA ALA A 266 0.92 -13.10 -18.48
C ALA A 266 2.05 -12.62 -19.40
N ASN A 267 2.78 -11.58 -18.99
CA ASN A 267 3.85 -10.95 -19.79
C ASN A 267 5.26 -11.27 -19.28
N GLY A 268 5.43 -12.34 -18.49
CA GLY A 268 6.70 -12.76 -17.91
C GLY A 268 6.84 -12.44 -16.41
N PRO A 269 8.03 -12.65 -15.83
CA PRO A 269 8.25 -12.51 -14.40
C PRO A 269 8.15 -11.04 -13.97
N VAL A 270 7.50 -10.80 -12.83
CA VAL A 270 7.32 -9.46 -12.23
C VAL A 270 8.45 -9.05 -11.30
N ALA A 271 9.35 -9.97 -10.96
CA ALA A 271 10.50 -9.71 -10.10
C ALA A 271 11.70 -10.57 -10.54
N ALA A 272 12.91 -10.07 -10.31
CA ALA A 272 14.16 -10.74 -10.69
C ALA A 272 14.42 -12.06 -9.94
N GLY A 273 13.80 -12.25 -8.76
CA GLY A 273 13.88 -13.47 -7.95
C GLY A 273 12.61 -14.31 -7.99
N ASP A 274 11.93 -14.32 -9.13
CA ASP A 274 10.68 -15.07 -9.31
C ASP A 274 10.91 -16.58 -9.09
N PRO A 275 10.33 -17.21 -8.05
CA PRO A 275 10.52 -18.64 -7.78
C PRO A 275 9.98 -19.55 -8.90
N GLY A 276 9.26 -19.03 -9.90
CA GLY A 276 8.83 -19.77 -11.09
C GLY A 276 9.94 -20.05 -12.10
N THR A 277 11.10 -19.39 -12.00
CA THR A 277 12.26 -19.69 -12.87
C THR A 277 13.11 -20.85 -12.34
N ASP A 278 13.00 -21.16 -11.04
CA ASP A 278 13.73 -22.24 -10.37
C ASP A 278 12.74 -23.26 -9.81
N SER A 279 12.78 -24.49 -10.32
CA SER A 279 11.81 -25.57 -10.11
C SER A 279 11.62 -26.03 -8.63
N ALA A 280 10.94 -25.27 -7.79
CA ALA A 280 10.51 -25.69 -6.45
C ALA A 280 9.00 -25.46 -6.24
N PRO A 281 8.23 -26.46 -5.77
CA PRO A 281 6.78 -26.34 -5.63
C PRO A 281 6.38 -25.35 -4.53
N LEU A 282 5.54 -24.38 -4.89
CA LEU A 282 5.01 -23.27 -4.07
C LEU A 282 4.13 -23.67 -2.88
N ALA A 283 3.90 -24.97 -2.63
CA ALA A 283 2.91 -25.45 -1.67
C ALA A 283 3.28 -25.22 -0.18
N ALA A 284 4.48 -24.71 0.12
CA ALA A 284 5.01 -24.64 1.48
C ALA A 284 4.93 -23.26 2.17
N ALA A 285 4.60 -22.17 1.47
CA ALA A 285 4.84 -20.82 2.01
C ALA A 285 3.62 -20.09 2.60
N ILE A 286 2.42 -20.67 2.59
CA ILE A 286 1.21 -20.01 3.14
C ILE A 286 0.65 -20.84 4.29
N SER A 287 1.42 -20.89 5.38
CA SER A 287 0.89 -21.12 6.72
C SER A 287 0.92 -19.77 7.44
N VAL A 288 -0.12 -18.96 7.26
CA VAL A 288 -0.36 -17.84 8.18
C VAL A 288 -1.06 -18.46 9.39
N GLY A 289 -0.27 -18.76 10.43
CA GLY A 289 -0.84 -19.32 11.67
C GLY A 289 0.13 -19.91 12.68
N ASP A 290 1.42 -20.09 12.37
CA ASP A 290 2.41 -20.45 13.38
C ASP A 290 3.24 -19.23 13.76
N ARG A 291 2.85 -18.57 14.85
CA ARG A 291 3.79 -17.91 15.74
C ARG A 291 3.66 -18.56 17.12
N PRO A 292 4.78 -18.71 17.85
CA PRO A 292 4.85 -19.45 19.11
C PRO A 292 3.93 -18.90 20.20
#